data_AF-A0A1L5KS67-F1
#
_entry.id   AF-A0A1L5KS67-F1
#
_cell.length_a   1.000
_cell.length_b   1.000
_cell.length_c   1.000
_cell.angle_alpha   90.00
_cell.angle_beta   90.00
_cell.angle_gamma   90.00
#
_symmetry.space_group_name_H-M   'P 1'
#
loop_
_entity.id
_entity.type
_entity.pdbx_description
1 polymer ?
#
loop_
_entity_poly.entity_id
_entity_poly.type
_entity_poly.pdbx_seq_one_letter_code
_entity_poly.pdbx_strand_id
1 'polypeptide(L)'
;MVNASFMSSERMDWETPQTLFDELDAEFHFTVDAAASDANAKCARYYTVEQNGLDQDWGGERVFCNPPYGRDVARWARKAYREAAKPGTLVVLLVAARTDTLWFHDYIWNGKASEVRFLRGRLRFELDGEPGNAAPFPSLIAIYRSRR
;
A
#
# COMPACT_ATOMS: atom_id res chain seq x y z
N MET A 1 -0.56 29.99 -7.93
CA MET A 1 -0.61 28.99 -6.85
C MET A 1 0.21 27.80 -7.30
N VAL A 2 1.30 27.50 -6.60
CA VAL A 2 2.25 26.47 -6.99
C VAL A 2 1.64 25.10 -6.64
N ASN A 3 1.49 24.24 -7.65
CA ASN A 3 1.02 22.87 -7.51
C ASN A 3 2.03 22.09 -6.65
N ALA A 4 1.68 21.78 -5.41
CA ALA A 4 2.35 20.73 -4.65
C ALA A 4 2.04 19.40 -5.36
N SER A 5 2.96 19.02 -6.23
CA SER A 5 2.90 17.85 -7.07
C SER A 5 3.26 16.63 -6.24
N PHE A 6 2.43 15.58 -6.26
CA PHE A 6 2.82 14.25 -5.74
C PHE A 6 3.99 13.62 -6.54
N MET A 7 4.59 14.34 -7.48
CA MET A 7 5.87 13.97 -8.12
C MET A 7 7.10 14.53 -7.39
N SER A 8 6.96 15.52 -6.49
CA SER A 8 8.08 15.90 -5.62
C SER A 8 8.11 14.92 -4.45
N SER A 9 9.28 14.32 -4.20
CA SER A 9 9.56 13.43 -3.08
C SER A 9 9.57 14.14 -1.71
N GLU A 10 8.88 15.28 -1.60
CA GLU A 10 8.96 16.17 -0.44
C GLU A 10 8.08 15.70 0.72
N ARG A 11 7.04 14.89 0.45
CA ARG A 11 6.14 14.34 1.47
C ARG A 11 5.77 12.88 1.20
N MET A 12 5.94 12.06 2.22
CA MET A 12 5.90 10.59 2.17
C MET A 12 4.84 10.00 3.11
N ASP A 13 4.11 10.87 3.82
CA ASP A 13 3.20 10.60 4.94
C ASP A 13 1.70 10.62 4.55
N TRP A 14 1.40 10.57 3.24
CA TRP A 14 0.04 10.54 2.72
C TRP A 14 -0.80 9.40 3.29
N GLU A 15 -1.99 9.74 3.75
CA GLU A 15 -2.90 8.78 4.37
C GLU A 15 -3.88 8.19 3.36
N THR A 16 -4.18 6.90 3.50
CA THR A 16 -5.25 6.28 2.73
C THR A 16 -6.59 6.84 3.20
N PRO A 17 -7.50 7.23 2.29
CA PRO A 17 -8.83 7.69 2.67
C PRO A 17 -9.51 6.71 3.62
N GLN A 18 -10.04 7.19 4.74
CA GLN A 18 -10.56 6.30 5.78
C GLN A 18 -11.63 5.35 5.24
N THR A 19 -12.52 5.84 4.37
CA THR A 19 -13.57 5.02 3.74
C THR A 19 -13.02 3.87 2.91
N LEU A 20 -11.96 4.10 2.14
CA LEU A 20 -11.31 3.03 1.37
C LEU A 20 -10.65 2.01 2.29
N PHE A 21 -9.99 2.49 3.35
CA PHE A 21 -9.38 1.59 4.34
C PHE A 21 -10.45 0.72 5.01
N ASP A 22 -11.55 1.31 5.49
CA ASP A 22 -12.63 0.60 6.17
C ASP A 22 -13.28 -0.46 5.28
N GLU A 23 -13.50 -0.17 3.99
CA GLU A 23 -14.02 -1.14 3.02
C GLU A 23 -13.09 -2.34 2.85
N LEU A 24 -11.77 -2.09 2.78
CA LEU A 24 -10.78 -3.15 2.67
C LEU A 24 -10.66 -3.92 3.99
N ASP A 25 -10.67 -3.24 5.13
CA ASP A 25 -10.55 -3.87 6.45
C ASP A 25 -11.78 -4.75 6.77
N ALA A 26 -12.97 -4.33 6.35
CA ALA A 26 -14.17 -5.15 6.45
C ALA A 26 -14.07 -6.47 5.67
N GLU A 27 -13.32 -6.50 4.56
CA GLU A 27 -13.09 -7.71 3.77
C GLU A 27 -11.90 -8.54 4.27
N PHE A 28 -10.80 -7.86 4.64
CA PHE A 28 -9.50 -8.48 4.82
C PHE A 28 -9.08 -8.61 6.28
N HIS A 29 -9.69 -7.85 7.20
CA HIS A 29 -9.46 -7.85 8.64
C HIS A 29 -7.99 -7.67 8.99
N PHE A 30 -7.43 -6.50 8.67
CA PHE A 30 -6.03 -6.22 8.81
C PHE A 30 -5.58 -6.27 10.27
N THR A 31 -4.42 -6.87 10.48
CA THR A 31 -3.76 -6.96 11.79
C THR A 31 -2.56 -6.02 11.89
N VAL A 32 -2.00 -5.59 10.75
CA VAL A 32 -0.84 -4.71 10.70
C VAL A 32 -0.90 -3.72 9.54
N ASP A 33 -0.53 -2.46 9.83
CA ASP A 33 -0.25 -1.43 8.84
C ASP A 33 1.27 -1.31 8.62
N ALA A 34 1.73 -1.76 7.46
CA ALA A 34 3.16 -1.97 7.22
C ALA A 34 3.96 -0.70 6.93
N ALA A 35 3.29 0.43 6.68
CA ALA A 35 3.95 1.67 6.30
C ALA A 35 3.15 2.88 6.80
N ALA A 36 3.32 3.18 8.09
CA ALA A 36 2.57 4.23 8.77
C ALA A 36 3.49 5.12 9.61
N SER A 37 2.88 6.00 10.38
CA SER A 37 3.43 6.79 11.48
C SER A 37 2.47 6.69 12.67
N ASP A 38 2.89 7.15 13.84
CA ASP A 38 2.03 7.18 15.02
C ASP A 38 0.73 7.99 14.81
N ALA A 39 0.75 8.96 13.87
CA ALA A 39 -0.37 9.85 13.61
C ALA A 39 -1.39 9.29 12.60
N ASN A 40 -0.95 8.43 11.67
CA ASN A 40 -1.79 7.99 10.54
C ASN A 40 -2.02 6.48 10.44
N ALA A 41 -1.52 5.71 11.41
CA ALA A 41 -1.69 4.26 11.45
C ALA A 41 -3.16 3.87 11.37
N LYS A 42 -3.49 2.95 10.46
CA LYS A 42 -4.84 2.42 10.31
C LYS A 42 -5.09 1.11 11.08
N CYS A 43 -4.04 0.52 11.65
CA CYS A 43 -4.10 -0.67 12.50
C CYS A 43 -3.45 -0.40 13.87
N ALA A 44 -3.85 -1.15 14.90
CA ALA A 44 -3.26 -1.03 16.24
C ALA A 44 -1.77 -1.41 16.27
N ARG A 45 -1.35 -2.36 15.41
CA ARG A 45 0.06 -2.67 15.16
C ARG A 45 0.45 -2.05 13.82
N TYR A 46 1.57 -1.35 13.80
CA TYR A 46 2.06 -0.69 12.61
C TYR A 46 3.59 -0.54 12.67
N TYR A 47 4.19 -0.18 11.53
CA TYR A 47 5.62 0.09 11.42
C TYR A 47 5.87 1.53 10.98
N THR A 48 6.61 2.28 11.79
CA THR A 48 7.09 3.62 11.46
C THR A 48 8.26 3.60 10.49
N VAL A 49 8.65 4.77 10.00
CA VAL A 49 9.86 4.94 9.18
C VAL A 49 11.11 4.43 9.90
N GLU A 50 11.22 4.70 11.22
CA GLU A 50 12.33 4.27 12.07
C GLU A 50 12.35 2.76 12.28
N GLN A 51 11.17 2.14 12.41
CA GLN A 51 11.03 0.69 12.52
C GLN A 51 11.28 -0.02 11.19
N ASN A 52 11.21 0.71 10.08
CA ASN A 52 11.38 0.23 8.71
C ASN A 52 10.56 -1.03 8.41
N GLY A 53 9.32 -0.84 7.95
CA GLY A 53 8.43 -1.94 7.60
C GLY A 53 9.01 -2.93 6.58
N LEU A 54 10.03 -2.56 5.78
CA LEU A 54 10.71 -3.49 4.86
C LEU A 54 11.53 -4.58 5.58
N ASP A 55 12.00 -4.31 6.80
CA ASP A 55 12.84 -5.22 7.57
C ASP A 55 12.03 -6.14 8.50
N GLN A 56 10.73 -5.87 8.64
CA GLN A 56 9.84 -6.60 9.56
C GLN A 56 9.32 -7.91 8.97
N ASP A 57 9.08 -8.90 9.82
CA ASP A 57 8.39 -10.14 9.42
C ASP A 57 6.87 -9.93 9.40
N TRP A 58 6.23 -10.27 8.28
CA TRP A 58 4.78 -10.18 8.09
C TRP A 58 4.11 -11.56 8.13
N GLY A 59 4.87 -12.62 8.39
CA GLY A 59 4.37 -14.00 8.40
C GLY A 59 3.21 -14.21 9.36
N GLY A 60 2.12 -14.79 8.86
CA GLY A 60 0.91 -15.08 9.61
C GLY A 60 -0.04 -13.90 9.81
N GLU A 61 0.31 -12.72 9.27
CA GLU A 61 -0.46 -11.49 9.44
C GLU A 61 -1.39 -11.20 8.25
N ARG A 62 -2.33 -10.29 8.47
CA ARG A 62 -3.17 -9.66 7.44
C ARG A 62 -2.70 -8.22 7.29
N VAL A 63 -1.89 -7.97 6.28
CA VAL A 63 -1.13 -6.74 6.14
C VAL A 63 -1.82 -5.77 5.20
N PHE A 64 -2.05 -4.55 5.67
CA PHE A 64 -2.29 -3.39 4.81
C PHE A 64 -0.97 -2.67 4.55
N CYS A 65 -0.73 -2.25 3.31
CA CYS A 65 0.49 -1.55 2.92
C CYS A 65 0.16 -0.44 1.94
N ASN A 66 0.22 0.80 2.41
CA ASN A 66 0.23 2.03 1.60
C ASN A 66 1.63 2.67 1.70
N PRO A 67 2.64 2.18 0.96
CA PRO A 67 4.01 2.62 1.17
C PRO A 67 4.24 4.03 0.64
N PRO A 68 5.31 4.71 1.09
CA PRO A 68 5.76 5.95 0.49
C PRO A 68 5.91 5.84 -1.03
N TYR A 69 5.26 6.74 -1.75
CA TYR A 69 5.28 6.75 -3.21
C TYR A 69 6.62 7.33 -3.69
N GLY A 70 7.33 6.60 -4.54
CA GLY A 70 8.63 7.03 -5.02
C GLY A 70 9.55 5.89 -5.44
N ARG A 71 10.85 6.04 -5.16
CA ARG A 71 11.90 5.14 -5.66
C ARG A 71 11.80 3.72 -5.09
N ASP A 72 11.26 3.57 -3.89
CA ASP A 72 11.23 2.28 -3.19
C ASP A 72 9.98 1.44 -3.44
N VAL A 73 9.01 1.92 -4.24
CA VAL A 73 7.78 1.15 -4.57
C VAL A 73 8.12 -0.25 -5.09
N ALA A 74 9.20 -0.39 -5.88
CA ALA A 74 9.66 -1.70 -6.35
C ALA A 74 10.09 -2.65 -5.21
N ARG A 75 10.70 -2.12 -4.14
CA ARG A 75 11.10 -2.91 -2.96
C ARG A 75 9.88 -3.36 -2.16
N TRP A 76 8.89 -2.48 -1.99
CA TRP A 76 7.62 -2.80 -1.34
C TRP A 76 6.81 -3.83 -2.11
N ALA A 77 6.69 -3.69 -3.43
CA ALA A 77 6.02 -4.69 -4.28
C ALA A 77 6.69 -6.06 -4.18
N ARG A 78 8.03 -6.09 -4.25
CA ARG A 78 8.81 -7.32 -4.05
C ARG A 78 8.58 -7.93 -2.67
N LYS A 79 8.54 -7.10 -1.62
CA LYS A 79 8.32 -7.56 -0.24
C LYS A 79 6.92 -8.15 -0.09
N ALA A 80 5.88 -7.42 -0.50
CA ALA A 80 4.50 -7.90 -0.46
C ALA A 80 4.35 -9.27 -1.13
N TYR A 81 4.92 -9.43 -2.33
CA TYR A 81 4.93 -10.71 -3.04
C TYR A 81 5.61 -11.84 -2.26
N ARG A 82 6.76 -11.57 -1.64
CA ARG A 82 7.54 -12.58 -0.90
C ARG A 82 6.91 -12.94 0.44
N GLU A 83 6.47 -11.95 1.20
CA GLU A 83 5.86 -12.13 2.52
C GLU A 83 4.54 -12.90 2.39
N ALA A 84 3.72 -12.59 1.38
CA ALA A 84 2.46 -13.30 1.15
C ALA A 84 2.63 -14.79 0.79
N ALA A 85 3.83 -15.24 0.43
CA ALA A 85 4.11 -16.67 0.24
C ALA A 85 4.25 -17.43 1.57
N LYS A 86 4.39 -16.75 2.70
CA LYS A 86 4.45 -17.37 4.03
C LYS A 86 3.07 -17.92 4.42
N PRO A 87 3.00 -19.02 5.20
CA PRO A 87 1.73 -19.59 5.65
C PRO A 87 0.86 -18.56 6.39
N GLY A 88 -0.44 -18.60 6.15
CA GLY A 88 -1.42 -17.75 6.86
C GLY A 88 -1.31 -16.24 6.56
N THR A 89 -0.47 -15.85 5.59
CA THR A 89 -0.19 -14.42 5.32
C THR A 89 -1.07 -13.89 4.20
N LEU A 90 -1.64 -12.71 4.43
CA LEU A 90 -2.36 -11.94 3.43
C LEU A 90 -1.76 -10.55 3.34
N VAL A 91 -1.55 -10.04 2.13
CA VAL A 91 -1.02 -8.68 1.93
C VAL A 91 -1.90 -7.94 0.94
N VAL A 92 -2.31 -6.73 1.30
CA VAL A 92 -3.01 -5.78 0.44
C VAL A 92 -2.11 -4.58 0.25
N LEU A 93 -1.67 -4.36 -1.00
CA LEU A 93 -0.73 -3.32 -1.39
C LEU A 93 -1.45 -2.27 -2.23
N LEU A 94 -1.52 -1.03 -1.74
CA LEU A 94 -2.01 0.13 -2.48
C LEU A 94 -0.84 0.88 -3.12
N VAL A 95 -0.84 1.01 -4.45
CA VAL A 95 0.24 1.67 -5.20
C VAL A 95 -0.29 2.38 -6.43
N ALA A 96 0.55 3.24 -7.04
CA ALA A 96 0.23 3.84 -8.33
C ALA A 96 0.13 2.75 -9.40
N ALA A 97 -0.89 2.80 -10.26
CA ALA A 97 -1.10 1.85 -11.34
C ALA A 97 -0.14 2.12 -12.51
N ARG A 98 1.13 1.79 -12.32
CA ARG A 98 2.22 1.93 -13.30
C ARG A 98 2.48 0.61 -13.99
N THR A 99 1.56 0.22 -14.87
CA THR A 99 1.59 -1.09 -15.54
C THR A 99 2.74 -1.26 -16.53
N ASP A 100 3.48 -0.18 -16.81
CA ASP A 100 4.67 -0.13 -17.68
C ASP A 100 5.97 -0.50 -16.94
N THR A 101 5.94 -0.56 -15.61
CA THR A 101 7.16 -0.73 -14.79
C THR A 101 7.52 -2.20 -14.59
N LEU A 102 8.82 -2.48 -14.46
CA LEU A 102 9.32 -3.83 -14.20
C LEU A 102 8.72 -4.45 -12.93
N TRP A 103 8.66 -3.71 -11.83
CA TRP A 103 8.14 -4.23 -10.56
C TRP A 103 6.66 -4.63 -10.63
N PHE A 104 5.87 -3.98 -11.49
CA PHE A 104 4.50 -4.37 -11.74
C PHE A 104 4.45 -5.76 -12.39
N HIS A 105 5.26 -5.98 -13.43
CA HIS A 105 5.32 -7.27 -14.13
C HIS A 105 5.94 -8.38 -13.27
N ASP A 106 6.99 -8.08 -12.52
CA ASP A 106 7.75 -9.06 -11.74
C ASP A 106 6.99 -9.54 -10.49
N TYR A 107 6.22 -8.64 -9.87
CA TYR A 107 5.65 -8.87 -8.52
C TYR A 107 4.13 -8.71 -8.41
N ILE A 108 3.42 -8.15 -9.40
CA ILE A 108 1.95 -7.98 -9.33
C ILE A 108 1.23 -8.74 -10.44
N TRP A 109 1.66 -8.55 -11.68
CA TRP A 109 0.93 -9.04 -12.86
C TRP A 109 1.09 -10.54 -13.10
N ASN A 110 0.33 -11.09 -14.06
CA ASN A 110 0.50 -12.45 -14.58
C ASN A 110 0.51 -13.56 -13.51
N GLY A 111 -0.44 -13.49 -12.57
CA GLY A 111 -0.62 -14.50 -11.53
C GLY A 111 0.31 -14.37 -10.31
N LYS A 112 1.04 -13.25 -10.18
CA LYS A 112 1.84 -12.93 -8.99
C LYS A 112 0.97 -12.47 -7.83
N ALA A 113 0.19 -11.41 -8.02
CA ALA A 113 -0.92 -11.09 -7.13
C ALA A 113 -2.08 -12.07 -7.39
N SER A 114 -2.82 -12.41 -6.33
CA SER A 114 -4.03 -13.23 -6.43
C SER A 114 -5.17 -12.45 -7.08
N GLU A 115 -5.23 -11.14 -6.83
CA GLU A 115 -6.21 -10.23 -7.40
C GLU A 115 -5.58 -8.84 -7.58
N VAL A 116 -5.97 -8.13 -8.63
CA VAL A 116 -5.61 -6.73 -8.88
C VAL A 116 -6.88 -5.94 -9.11
N ARG A 117 -7.15 -4.95 -8.26
CA ARG A 117 -8.30 -4.05 -8.38
C ARG A 117 -7.83 -2.67 -8.81
N PHE A 118 -8.35 -2.19 -9.95
CA PHE A 118 -8.15 -0.80 -10.36
C PHE A 118 -9.23 0.08 -9.75
N LEU A 119 -8.84 1.21 -9.19
CA LEU A 119 -9.80 2.15 -8.60
C LEU A 119 -10.34 3.10 -9.66
N ARG A 120 -11.67 3.29 -9.68
CA ARG A 120 -12.32 4.21 -10.61
C ARG A 120 -12.04 5.65 -10.18
N GLY A 121 -11.35 6.40 -11.04
CA GLY A 121 -11.02 7.80 -10.79
C GLY A 121 -9.63 7.99 -10.18
N ARG A 122 -9.42 9.10 -9.49
CA ARG A 122 -8.17 9.44 -8.81
C ARG A 122 -8.45 9.51 -7.32
N LEU A 123 -7.69 8.76 -6.54
CA LEU A 123 -7.76 8.85 -5.08
C LEU A 123 -7.38 10.25 -4.63
N ARG A 124 -8.04 10.71 -3.58
CA ARG A 124 -7.71 11.94 -2.84
C ARG A 124 -7.15 11.48 -1.52
N PHE A 125 -5.84 11.26 -1.45
CA PHE A 125 -5.18 10.88 -0.19
C PHE A 125 -5.42 11.96 0.86
N GLU A 126 -5.53 11.52 2.11
CA GLU A 126 -5.80 12.38 3.25
C GLU A 126 -4.48 12.89 3.85
N LEU A 127 -4.58 13.98 4.59
CA LEU A 127 -3.56 14.52 5.48
C LEU A 127 -4.25 15.03 6.73
N ASP A 128 -3.89 14.50 7.89
CA ASP A 128 -4.55 14.79 9.17
C ASP A 128 -6.08 14.55 9.08
N GLY A 129 -6.47 13.49 8.36
CA GLY A 129 -7.87 13.13 8.11
C GLY A 129 -8.61 13.99 7.06
N GLU A 130 -7.97 15.01 6.49
CA GLU A 130 -8.60 15.88 5.49
C GLU A 130 -8.22 15.49 4.06
N PRO A 131 -9.19 15.34 3.13
CA PRO A 131 -8.90 14.89 1.77
C PRO A 131 -8.15 15.96 0.97
N GLY A 132 -7.03 15.55 0.39
CA GLY A 132 -6.24 16.39 -0.50
C GLY A 132 -6.79 16.53 -1.92
N ASN A 133 -5.91 17.02 -2.79
CA ASN A 133 -6.17 17.01 -4.23
C ASN A 133 -6.16 15.58 -4.78
N ALA A 134 -6.84 15.38 -5.90
CA ALA A 134 -6.76 14.14 -6.64
C ALA A 134 -5.29 13.82 -6.99
N ALA A 135 -4.86 12.59 -6.69
CA ALA A 135 -3.53 12.12 -7.03
C ALA A 135 -3.29 12.25 -8.55
N PRO A 136 -2.09 12.67 -9.01
CA PRO A 136 -1.78 12.85 -10.42
C PRO A 136 -1.58 11.50 -11.14
N PHE A 137 -1.80 10.38 -10.47
CA PHE A 137 -1.64 9.03 -10.99
C PHE A 137 -2.87 8.15 -10.68
N PRO A 138 -3.19 7.16 -11.54
CA PRO A 138 -4.13 6.12 -11.20
C PRO A 138 -3.60 5.28 -10.02
N SER A 139 -4.50 4.66 -9.26
CA SER A 139 -4.13 3.73 -8.18
C SER A 139 -4.67 2.34 -8.48
N LEU A 140 -3.94 1.33 -8.02
CA LEU A 140 -4.39 -0.05 -7.97
C LEU A 140 -4.16 -0.64 -6.59
N ILE A 141 -4.92 -1.69 -6.30
CA ILE A 141 -4.77 -2.52 -5.11
C ILE A 141 -4.35 -3.90 -5.58
N ALA A 142 -3.17 -4.35 -5.17
CA ALA A 142 -2.70 -5.72 -5.39
C ALA A 142 -2.95 -6.54 -4.11
N ILE A 143 -3.70 -7.62 -4.24
CA ILE A 143 -4.05 -8.52 -3.13
C ILE A 143 -3.30 -9.83 -3.33
N TYR A 144 -2.55 -10.22 -2.31
CA TYR A 144 -1.82 -11.46 -2.27
C TYR A 144 -2.38 -12.34 -1.17
N ARG A 145 -2.70 -13.59 -1.52
CA ARG A 145 -3.14 -14.60 -0.59
C ARG A 145 -2.12 -15.74 -0.61
N SER A 146 -1.68 -16.17 0.57
CA SER A 146 -0.91 -17.40 0.71
C SER A 146 -1.67 -18.54 0.04
N ARG A 147 -1.04 -19.21 -0.93
CA ARG A 147 -1.64 -20.38 -1.57
C ARG A 147 -1.68 -21.49 -0.52
N ARG A 148 -2.86 -22.04 -0.29
CA ARG A 148 -3.05 -23.23 0.56
C ARG A 148 -2.20 -24.39 0.07
#